data_AF-A0A259D9P0-F1
#
_entry.id   AF-A0A259D9P0-F1
#
_cell.length_a   1.000
_cell.length_b   1.000
_cell.length_c   1.000
_cell.angle_alpha   90.00
_cell.angle_beta   90.00
_cell.angle_gamma   90.00
#
_symmetry.space_group_name_H-M   'P 1'
#
loop_
_entity.id
_entity.type
_entity.pdbx_description
1 polymer ?
#
loop_
_entity_poly.entity_id
_entity_poly.type
_entity_poly.pdbx_seq_one_letter_code
_entity_poly.pdbx_strand_id
1 'polypeptide(L)'
;MPWQSVRILVDSKTAELLSDALMEVGALSVSLEDADAGTVDETPLFGEPDYPSAELWPHSVAVVLLEADADVAATLAAAAEQAGIVAPTQYTVETVAEQDWVRLTQSQFDPIPISPRLWIVPTWHEAPDSSAINLKLDPGLAFGTGSHPTTRLCLRWLDENV
;
A
#
# COMPACT_ATOMS: atom_id res chain seq x y z
N MET A 1 4.03 8.76 -17.49
CA MET A 1 5.42 8.32 -17.72
C MET A 1 5.71 7.19 -16.74
N PRO A 2 6.51 6.17 -17.10
CA PRO A 2 6.92 5.15 -16.13
C PRO A 2 7.81 5.75 -15.04
N TRP A 3 7.89 5.13 -13.87
CA TRP A 3 8.78 5.53 -12.77
C TRP A 3 9.94 4.55 -12.63
N GLN A 4 10.96 4.93 -11.86
CA GLN A 4 12.03 4.02 -11.43
C GLN A 4 11.79 3.62 -9.96
N SER A 5 11.75 2.33 -9.67
CA SER A 5 11.77 1.78 -8.32
C SER A 5 13.18 1.31 -7.99
N VAL A 6 13.80 1.92 -7.00
CA VAL A 6 15.14 1.59 -6.53
C VAL A 6 15.01 0.85 -5.20
N ARG A 7 15.57 -0.35 -5.10
CA ARG A 7 15.57 -1.14 -3.87
C ARG A 7 16.97 -1.17 -3.26
N ILE A 8 17.05 -0.81 -1.99
CA ILE A 8 18.31 -0.64 -1.25
C ILE A 8 18.21 -1.36 0.08
N LEU A 9 19.21 -2.18 0.42
CA LEU A 9 19.30 -2.74 1.77
C LEU A 9 19.79 -1.66 2.74
N VAL A 10 19.03 -1.47 3.81
CA VAL A 10 19.32 -0.49 4.86
C VAL A 10 19.17 -1.13 6.23
N ASP A 11 19.89 -0.61 7.20
CA ASP A 11 19.74 -1.01 8.60
C ASP A 11 18.83 -0.04 9.35
N SER A 12 18.37 -0.44 10.54
CA SER A 12 17.50 0.38 11.39
C SER A 12 18.10 1.73 11.83
N LYS A 13 19.42 1.93 11.69
CA LYS A 13 20.09 3.20 12.06
C LYS A 13 20.11 4.20 10.93
N THR A 14 20.14 3.72 9.70
CA THR A 14 20.30 4.53 8.48
C THR A 14 19.00 4.69 7.71
N ALA A 15 18.03 3.78 7.90
CA ALA A 15 16.78 3.75 7.16
C ALA A 15 16.01 5.07 7.19
N GLU A 16 15.70 5.62 8.37
CA GLU A 16 14.97 6.89 8.51
C GLU A 16 15.76 8.08 7.93
N LEU A 17 17.03 8.22 8.32
CA LEU A 17 17.88 9.33 7.86
C LEU A 17 18.00 9.36 6.33
N LEU A 18 18.21 8.19 5.71
CA LEU A 18 18.27 8.08 4.26
C LEU A 18 16.90 8.34 3.63
N SER A 19 15.82 7.85 4.23
CA SER A 19 14.46 8.05 3.70
C SER A 19 14.07 9.53 3.67
N ASP A 20 14.31 10.26 4.75
CA ASP A 20 14.04 11.70 4.82
C ASP A 20 14.88 12.46 3.80
N ALA A 21 16.19 12.17 3.73
CA ALA A 21 17.09 12.82 2.78
C ALA A 21 16.68 12.52 1.32
N LEU A 22 16.27 11.29 1.01
CA LEU A 22 15.77 10.90 -0.32
C LEU A 22 14.53 11.70 -0.71
N MET A 23 13.57 11.87 0.21
CA MET A 23 12.38 12.69 -0.02
C MET A 23 12.77 14.16 -0.30
N GLU A 24 13.75 14.70 0.42
CA GLU A 24 14.21 16.08 0.23
C GLU A 24 14.94 16.31 -1.10
N VAL A 25 15.68 15.32 -1.60
CA VAL A 25 16.39 15.43 -2.89
C VAL A 25 15.52 15.07 -4.11
N GLY A 26 14.23 14.79 -3.90
CA GLY A 26 13.25 14.64 -4.98
C GLY A 26 12.74 13.22 -5.23
N ALA A 27 12.89 12.30 -4.26
CA ALA A 27 12.15 11.05 -4.32
C ALA A 27 10.63 11.30 -4.23
N LEU A 28 9.86 10.57 -5.04
CA LEU A 28 8.40 10.65 -5.05
C LEU A 28 7.81 9.93 -3.84
N SER A 29 8.47 8.85 -3.40
CA SER A 29 8.15 8.13 -2.18
C SER A 29 9.33 7.30 -1.70
N VAL A 30 9.36 7.03 -0.40
CA VAL A 30 10.22 6.00 0.20
C VAL A 30 9.34 5.13 1.09
N SER A 31 9.41 3.81 0.90
CA SER A 31 8.77 2.83 1.80
C SER A 31 9.82 1.86 2.35
N LEU A 32 9.62 1.43 3.59
CA LEU A 32 10.44 0.44 4.25
C LEU A 32 9.67 -0.89 4.30
N GLU A 33 10.30 -1.93 3.78
CA GLU A 33 9.83 -3.31 3.82
C GLU A 33 10.77 -4.14 4.70
N ASP A 34 10.24 -5.15 5.40
CA ASP A 34 11.07 -6.14 6.09
C ASP A 34 11.87 -6.95 5.05
N ALA A 35 13.20 -6.92 5.14
CA ALA A 35 14.06 -7.68 4.24
C ALA A 35 13.99 -9.20 4.49
N ASP A 36 13.58 -9.59 5.70
CA ASP A 36 13.53 -10.97 6.18
C ASP A 36 12.10 -11.54 6.16
N ALA A 37 11.13 -10.82 5.56
CA ALA A 37 9.73 -11.24 5.45
C ALA A 37 9.57 -12.65 4.86
N GLY A 38 8.85 -13.52 5.57
CA GLY A 38 8.61 -14.92 5.18
C GLY A 38 9.79 -15.87 5.44
N THR A 39 10.85 -15.40 6.10
CA THR A 39 12.01 -16.23 6.49
C THR A 39 11.95 -16.63 7.97
N VAL A 40 12.94 -17.39 8.43
CA VAL A 40 13.09 -17.72 9.86
C VAL A 40 13.55 -16.54 10.71
N ASP A 41 14.08 -15.49 10.07
CA ASP A 41 14.62 -14.29 10.73
C ASP A 41 13.60 -13.13 10.73
N GLU A 42 12.41 -13.32 10.14
CA GLU A 42 11.31 -12.36 10.17
C GLU A 42 10.96 -11.95 11.61
N THR A 43 10.94 -10.64 11.86
CA THR A 43 10.63 -10.10 13.19
C THR A 43 9.38 -9.22 13.11
N PRO A 44 8.31 -9.52 13.84
CA PRO A 44 7.11 -8.68 13.83
C PRO A 44 7.37 -7.36 14.54
N LEU A 45 7.01 -6.25 13.89
CA LEU A 45 6.91 -4.94 14.53
C LEU A 45 5.49 -4.70 15.02
N PHE A 46 5.36 -4.50 16.33
CA PHE A 46 4.09 -4.15 16.96
C PHE A 46 4.07 -2.65 17.23
N GLY A 47 3.04 -1.96 16.76
CA GLY A 47 2.74 -0.59 17.15
C GLY A 47 1.42 -0.55 17.91
N GLU A 48 1.38 0.11 19.05
CA GLU A 48 0.13 0.44 19.71
C GLU A 48 -0.21 1.92 19.45
N PRO A 49 -1.50 2.27 19.23
CA PRO A 49 -1.91 3.66 19.24
C PRO A 49 -1.43 4.33 20.53
N ASP A 50 -0.81 5.50 20.40
CA ASP A 50 -0.21 6.30 21.49
C ASP A 50 1.08 5.76 22.13
N TYR A 51 1.60 4.61 21.66
CA TYR A 51 2.93 4.13 22.00
C TYR A 51 3.78 4.00 20.73
N PRO A 52 4.60 5.03 20.40
CA PRO A 52 5.52 4.91 19.29
C PRO A 52 6.51 3.77 19.59
N SER A 53 6.41 2.67 18.86
CA SER A 53 7.54 1.74 18.73
C SER A 53 8.51 2.38 17.74
N ALA A 54 9.58 2.97 18.27
CA ALA A 54 10.67 3.53 17.47
C ALA A 54 11.58 2.43 16.86
N GLU A 55 11.04 1.23 16.68
CA GLU A 55 11.81 0.07 16.23
C GLU A 55 11.51 -0.18 14.76
N LEU A 56 12.52 0.03 13.92
CA LEU A 56 12.55 -0.45 12.54
C LEU A 56 13.16 -1.85 12.50
N TRP A 57 12.87 -2.60 11.45
CA TRP A 57 13.52 -3.89 11.22
C TRP A 57 15.04 -3.72 11.14
N PRO A 58 15.84 -4.60 11.79
CA PRO A 58 17.29 -4.56 11.71
C PRO A 58 17.80 -4.61 10.27
N HIS A 59 17.12 -5.39 9.42
CA HIS A 59 17.32 -5.43 7.98
C HIS A 59 16.04 -4.99 7.30
N SER A 60 16.10 -3.86 6.61
CA SER A 60 14.99 -3.36 5.81
C SER A 60 15.40 -3.22 4.35
N VAL A 61 14.42 -3.27 3.47
CA VAL A 61 14.57 -2.79 2.09
C VAL A 61 13.89 -1.44 1.99
N ALA A 62 14.68 -0.40 1.71
CA ALA A 62 14.16 0.89 1.28
C ALA A 62 13.79 0.80 -0.20
N VAL A 63 12.51 0.99 -0.50
CA VAL A 63 11.97 1.07 -1.86
C VAL A 63 11.70 2.53 -2.18
N VAL A 64 12.50 3.08 -3.08
CA VAL A 64 12.50 4.49 -3.45
C VAL A 64 11.88 4.63 -4.82
N LEU A 65 10.87 5.48 -4.96
CA LEU A 65 10.27 5.79 -6.25
C LEU A 65 10.83 7.11 -6.78
N LEU A 66 11.36 7.09 -8.00
CA LEU A 66 11.96 8.23 -8.68
C LEU A 66 11.30 8.46 -10.03
N GLU A 67 11.44 9.68 -10.56
CA GLU A 67 11.04 9.99 -11.93
C GLU A 67 11.78 9.14 -12.97
N ALA A 68 11.16 8.96 -14.13
CA ALA A 68 11.65 8.09 -15.22
C ALA A 68 13.08 8.41 -15.67
N ASP A 69 13.44 9.68 -15.62
CA ASP A 69 14.69 10.26 -16.11
C ASP A 69 15.66 10.67 -14.98
N ALA A 70 15.31 10.37 -13.73
CA ALA A 70 16.18 10.63 -12.59
C ALA A 70 17.49 9.83 -12.68
N ASP A 71 18.61 10.49 -12.36
CA ASP A 71 19.90 9.83 -12.19
C ASP A 71 19.95 9.20 -10.80
N VAL A 72 19.64 7.89 -10.73
CA VAL A 72 19.62 7.13 -9.48
C VAL A 72 20.92 7.30 -8.68
N ALA A 73 22.08 7.19 -9.33
CA ALA A 73 23.35 7.23 -8.62
C ALA A 73 23.62 8.61 -8.01
N ALA A 74 23.30 9.68 -8.75
CA ALA A 74 23.43 11.05 -8.26
C ALA A 74 22.45 11.33 -7.11
N THR A 75 21.19 10.88 -7.22
CA THR A 75 20.18 11.02 -6.17
C THR A 75 20.61 10.32 -4.87
N LEU A 76 21.08 9.07 -4.97
CA LEU A 76 21.54 8.32 -3.79
C LEU A 76 22.78 8.96 -3.15
N ALA A 77 23.71 9.48 -3.96
CA ALA A 77 24.89 10.18 -3.45
C ALA A 77 24.52 11.47 -2.70
N ALA A 78 23.63 12.28 -3.28
CA ALA A 78 23.16 13.52 -2.66
C ALA A 78 22.40 13.25 -1.35
N ALA A 79 21.49 12.27 -1.34
CA ALA A 79 20.75 11.88 -0.14
C ALA A 79 21.68 11.35 0.95
N ALA A 80 22.67 10.53 0.59
CA ALA A 80 23.62 10.01 1.56
C ALA A 80 24.54 11.09 2.16
N GLU A 81 25.00 12.04 1.34
CA GLU A 81 25.75 13.21 1.82
C GLU A 81 24.92 14.03 2.82
N GLN A 82 23.66 14.30 2.48
CA GLN A 82 22.74 15.03 3.33
C GLN A 82 22.43 14.30 4.65
N ALA A 83 22.22 12.98 4.59
CA ALA A 83 22.01 12.14 5.76
C ALA A 83 23.29 11.92 6.59
N GLY A 84 24.47 12.30 6.08
CA GLY A 84 25.75 12.08 6.75
C GLY A 84 26.15 10.60 6.81
N ILE A 85 25.71 9.80 5.84
CA ILE A 85 26.00 8.35 5.77
C ILE A 85 26.82 8.01 4.53
N VAL A 86 27.32 6.77 4.48
CA VAL A 86 28.00 6.26 3.28
C VAL A 86 26.95 5.96 2.21
N ALA A 87 27.18 6.47 0.99
CA ALA A 87 26.28 6.26 -0.13
C ALA A 87 26.07 4.77 -0.43
N PRO A 88 24.82 4.29 -0.56
CA PRO A 88 24.54 2.93 -0.97
C PRO A 88 25.10 2.65 -2.37
N THR A 89 25.93 1.61 -2.48
CA THR A 89 26.53 1.20 -3.76
C THR A 89 25.90 -0.07 -4.33
N GLN A 90 25.12 -0.79 -3.52
CA GLN A 90 24.39 -2.00 -3.90
C GLN A 90 22.90 -1.70 -3.87
N TYR A 91 22.30 -1.64 -5.04
CA TYR A 91 20.87 -1.43 -5.22
C TYR A 91 20.39 -2.07 -6.53
N THR A 92 19.11 -2.37 -6.62
CA THR A 92 18.47 -2.75 -7.88
C THR A 92 17.56 -1.62 -8.36
N VAL A 93 17.39 -1.51 -9.68
CA VAL A 93 16.49 -0.55 -10.30
C VAL A 93 15.54 -1.29 -11.21
N GLU A 94 14.25 -1.05 -11.03
CA GLU A 94 13.18 -1.60 -11.85
C GLU A 94 12.31 -0.49 -12.41
N THR A 95 11.81 -0.66 -13.62
CA THR A 95 10.86 0.29 -14.22
C THR A 95 9.44 -0.05 -13.78
N VAL A 96 8.77 0.92 -13.17
CA VAL A 96 7.34 0.82 -12.80
C VAL A 96 6.52 1.46 -13.89
N ALA A 97 5.72 0.65 -14.59
CA ALA A 97 4.81 1.17 -15.60
C ALA A 97 3.74 2.08 -15.00
N GLU A 98 3.36 3.12 -15.73
CA GLU A 98 2.21 3.93 -15.37
C GLU A 98 0.92 3.09 -15.44
N GLN A 99 0.12 3.13 -14.39
CA GLN A 99 -1.15 2.42 -14.31
C GLN A 99 -2.24 3.35 -13.80
N ASP A 100 -3.47 3.15 -14.29
CA ASP A 100 -4.65 3.77 -13.70
C ASP A 100 -5.01 3.00 -12.42
N TRP A 101 -4.34 3.37 -11.33
CA TRP A 101 -4.52 2.74 -10.01
C TRP A 101 -5.95 2.88 -9.48
N VAL A 102 -6.66 3.95 -9.84
CA VAL A 102 -8.08 4.14 -9.47
C VAL A 102 -8.91 3.07 -10.13
N ARG A 103 -8.80 2.92 -11.46
CA ARG A 103 -9.56 1.92 -12.21
C ARG A 103 -9.18 0.49 -11.81
N LEU A 104 -7.89 0.23 -11.59
CA LEU A 104 -7.41 -1.09 -11.18
C LEU A 104 -7.91 -1.46 -9.77
N THR A 105 -7.97 -0.49 -8.85
CA THR A 105 -8.57 -0.69 -7.52
C THR A 105 -10.09 -0.91 -7.64
N GLN A 106 -10.80 -0.09 -8.42
CA GLN A 106 -12.24 -0.24 -8.65
C GLN A 106 -12.61 -1.61 -9.23
N SER A 107 -11.79 -2.13 -10.15
CA SER A 107 -12.03 -3.45 -10.78
C SER A 107 -11.93 -4.65 -9.84
N GLN A 108 -11.41 -4.45 -8.63
CA GLN A 108 -11.35 -5.50 -7.60
C GLN A 108 -12.64 -5.60 -6.77
N PHE A 109 -13.61 -4.70 -6.99
CA PHE A 109 -14.85 -4.63 -6.23
C PHE A 109 -16.06 -4.92 -7.12
N ASP A 110 -16.39 -6.19 -7.25
CA ASP A 110 -17.60 -6.64 -7.92
C ASP A 110 -18.87 -6.41 -7.05
N PRO A 111 -20.06 -6.32 -7.67
CA PRO A 111 -21.32 -6.37 -6.95
C PRO A 111 -21.42 -7.61 -6.05
N ILE A 112 -21.78 -7.40 -4.78
CA ILE A 112 -21.80 -8.45 -3.76
C ILE A 112 -23.24 -8.90 -3.50
N PRO A 113 -23.58 -10.18 -3.78
CA PRO A 113 -24.88 -10.71 -3.42
C PRO A 113 -24.95 -10.93 -1.91
N ILE A 114 -25.92 -10.29 -1.27
CA ILE A 114 -26.22 -10.53 0.14
C ILE A 114 -27.25 -11.63 0.28
N SER A 115 -28.38 -11.52 -0.42
CA SER A 115 -29.47 -12.49 -0.45
C SER A 115 -30.09 -12.54 -1.86
N PRO A 116 -31.09 -13.41 -2.14
CA PRO A 116 -31.78 -13.41 -3.43
C PRO A 116 -32.40 -12.07 -3.84
N ARG A 117 -32.65 -11.16 -2.88
CA ARG A 117 -33.33 -9.87 -3.12
C ARG A 117 -32.51 -8.64 -2.71
N LEU A 118 -31.26 -8.81 -2.24
CA LEU A 118 -30.42 -7.73 -1.74
C LEU A 118 -28.99 -7.84 -2.25
N TRP A 119 -28.50 -6.74 -2.82
CA TRP A 119 -27.14 -6.58 -3.33
C TRP A 119 -26.48 -5.35 -2.74
N ILE A 120 -25.16 -5.41 -2.58
CA ILE A 120 -24.32 -4.22 -2.44
C ILE A 120 -23.61 -4.00 -3.77
N VAL A 121 -23.74 -2.81 -4.34
CA VAL A 121 -23.26 -2.52 -5.69
C VAL A 121 -22.45 -1.22 -5.68
N PRO A 122 -21.17 -1.24 -6.06
CA PRO A 122 -20.41 0.01 -6.25
C PRO A 122 -21.04 0.90 -7.34
N THR A 123 -20.80 2.21 -7.27
CA THR A 123 -21.39 3.19 -8.19
C THR A 123 -20.89 3.04 -9.62
N TRP A 124 -19.69 2.49 -9.80
CA TRP A 124 -19.09 2.18 -11.11
C TRP A 124 -19.57 0.86 -11.73
N HIS A 125 -20.48 0.12 -11.08
CA HIS A 125 -21.09 -1.11 -11.62
C HIS A 125 -22.60 -0.98 -11.82
N GLU A 126 -23.09 -1.64 -12.87
CA GLU A 126 -24.53 -1.91 -13.03
C GLU A 126 -24.98 -2.98 -12.03
N ALA A 127 -26.22 -2.84 -11.56
CA ALA A 127 -26.83 -3.83 -10.69
C ALA A 127 -27.11 -5.12 -11.47
N PRO A 128 -26.64 -6.30 -11.02
CA PRO A 128 -26.93 -7.57 -11.69
C PRO A 128 -28.42 -7.89 -11.79
N ASP A 129 -29.20 -7.44 -10.79
CA ASP A 129 -30.66 -7.48 -10.81
C ASP A 129 -31.22 -6.11 -10.41
N SER A 130 -31.76 -5.37 -11.37
CA SER A 130 -32.36 -4.06 -11.14
C SER A 130 -33.68 -4.13 -10.37
N SER A 131 -34.32 -5.30 -10.28
CA SER A 131 -35.55 -5.51 -9.52
C SER A 131 -35.31 -5.83 -8.05
N ALA A 132 -34.07 -6.22 -7.69
CA ALA A 132 -33.64 -6.41 -6.32
C ALA A 132 -33.40 -5.07 -5.59
N ILE A 133 -33.26 -5.14 -4.27
CA ILE A 133 -32.80 -4.02 -3.45
C ILE A 133 -31.29 -3.86 -3.72
N ASN A 134 -30.90 -2.72 -4.27
CA ASN A 134 -29.51 -2.42 -4.60
C ASN A 134 -28.99 -1.33 -3.68
N LEU A 135 -28.22 -1.72 -2.67
CA LEU A 135 -27.51 -0.79 -1.80
C LEU A 135 -26.28 -0.27 -2.56
N LYS A 136 -26.34 0.99 -3.02
CA LYS A 136 -25.20 1.64 -3.65
C LYS A 136 -24.18 2.05 -2.59
N LEU A 137 -23.00 1.43 -2.62
CA LEU A 137 -21.95 1.66 -1.65
C LEU A 137 -20.57 1.50 -2.30
N ASP A 138 -19.78 2.57 -2.22
CA ASP A 138 -18.41 2.58 -2.70
C ASP A 138 -17.44 2.19 -1.57
N PRO A 139 -16.51 1.25 -1.82
CA PRO A 139 -15.40 0.99 -0.93
C PRO A 139 -14.65 2.27 -0.55
N GLY A 140 -14.32 2.39 0.74
CA GLY A 140 -13.58 3.51 1.28
C GLY A 140 -13.00 3.17 2.65
N LEU A 141 -12.80 4.19 3.49
CA LEU A 141 -12.22 4.00 4.83
C LEU A 141 -13.15 3.30 5.83
N ALA A 142 -14.47 3.36 5.59
CA ALA A 142 -15.45 2.78 6.50
C ALA A 142 -15.59 1.27 6.28
N PHE A 143 -15.64 0.53 7.39
CA PHE A 143 -15.99 -0.89 7.36
C PHE A 143 -17.45 -1.08 6.94
N GLY A 144 -17.77 -2.24 6.34
CA GLY A 144 -19.16 -2.60 5.99
C GLY A 144 -19.46 -2.65 4.49
N THR A 145 -18.44 -2.80 3.63
CA THR A 145 -18.61 -2.91 2.17
C THR A 145 -19.33 -4.17 1.70
N GLY A 146 -19.56 -5.15 2.58
CA GLY A 146 -20.12 -6.46 2.24
C GLY A 146 -19.09 -7.53 1.89
N SER A 147 -17.82 -7.17 1.67
CA SER A 147 -16.74 -8.12 1.37
C SER A 147 -16.37 -8.99 2.57
N HIS A 148 -16.64 -8.52 3.79
CA HIS A 148 -16.40 -9.29 5.00
C HIS A 148 -17.61 -10.17 5.39
N PRO A 149 -17.39 -11.43 5.85
CA PRO A 149 -18.47 -12.33 6.25
C PRO A 149 -19.45 -11.75 7.28
N THR A 150 -18.96 -10.97 8.25
CA THR A 150 -19.81 -10.39 9.30
C THR A 150 -20.86 -9.42 8.75
N THR A 151 -20.49 -8.52 7.82
CA THR A 151 -21.45 -7.64 7.16
C THR A 151 -22.50 -8.44 6.41
N ARG A 152 -22.09 -9.49 5.68
CA ARG A 152 -23.05 -10.35 4.96
C ARG A 152 -24.01 -11.06 5.89
N LEU A 153 -23.52 -11.63 6.99
CA LEU A 153 -24.35 -12.35 7.95
C LEU A 153 -25.38 -11.42 8.61
N CYS A 154 -24.95 -10.22 9.04
CA CYS A 154 -25.87 -9.24 9.62
C CYS A 154 -26.94 -8.79 8.61
N LEU A 155 -26.55 -8.49 7.37
CA LEU A 155 -27.51 -8.04 6.35
C LEU A 155 -28.45 -9.14 5.89
N ARG A 156 -27.99 -10.39 5.80
CA ARG A 156 -28.87 -11.55 5.53
C ARG A 156 -29.90 -11.71 6.64
N TRP A 157 -29.47 -11.64 7.90
CA TRP A 157 -30.39 -11.71 9.02
C TRP A 157 -31.42 -10.57 8.98
N LEU A 158 -31.00 -9.35 8.66
CA LEU A 158 -31.91 -8.22 8.51
C LEU A 158 -32.92 -8.44 7.38
N ASP A 159 -32.49 -8.88 6.20
CA ASP A 159 -33.38 -9.16 5.06
C ASP A 159 -34.41 -10.28 5.35
N GLU A 160 -34.06 -11.24 6.22
CA GLU A 160 -34.95 -12.32 6.63
C GLU A 160 -35.94 -11.92 7.75
N ASN A 161 -35.61 -10.94 8.59
CA ASN A 161 -36.32 -10.67 9.85
C ASN A 161 -36.93 -9.26 9.97
N VAL A 162 -36.63 -8.36 9.03
CA VAL A 162 -37.14 -6.98 8.99
C VAL A 162 -37.84 -6.72 7.67
#